data_AF-A0A4Y8VGR0-F1
#
_entry.id   AF-A0A4Y8VGR0-F1
#
_cell.length_a   1.000
_cell.length_b   1.000
_cell.length_c   1.000
_cell.angle_alpha   90.00
_cell.angle_beta   90.00
_cell.angle_gamma   90.00
#
_symmetry.space_group_name_H-M   'P 1'
#
loop_
_entity.id
_entity.type
_entity.pdbx_description
1 polymer ?
#
loop_
_entity_poly.entity_id
_entity_poly.type
_entity_poly.pdbx_seq_one_letter_code
_entity_poly.pdbx_strand_id
1 'polypeptide(L)'
;MGTKSVYRIEDEPRPGGLARFAVAPFWPLLALMMGGLWLGLPWFVLNSIAVGSPTRIREWTWVGVGTAGSVIIGLLLISLLNNGYLTTQAEIQYALLVLVVWKLTIGYVLYTLQNSTIELYQYYGGELNRFAPLVALGGAFVLKGVVVKLVPATLWYLVVS
;
A
#
# COMPACT_ATOMS: atom_id res chain seq x y z
N MET A 1 -40.38 19.30 -13.47
CA MET A 1 -39.20 20.09 -13.04
C MET A 1 -37.97 19.21 -13.22
N GLY A 2 -37.18 19.43 -14.27
CA GLY A 2 -35.93 18.70 -14.45
C GLY A 2 -34.96 19.09 -13.34
N THR A 3 -34.48 18.12 -12.57
CA THR A 3 -33.39 18.29 -11.63
C THR A 3 -32.19 18.85 -12.39
N LYS A 4 -31.88 20.14 -12.20
CA LYS A 4 -30.61 20.69 -12.65
C LYS A 4 -29.52 19.89 -11.95
N SER A 5 -28.86 18.99 -12.67
CA SER A 5 -27.61 18.42 -12.20
C SER A 5 -26.67 19.59 -11.98
N VAL A 6 -26.39 19.92 -10.72
CA VAL A 6 -25.36 20.88 -10.38
C VAL A 6 -24.10 20.43 -11.12
N TYR A 7 -23.56 21.30 -11.97
CA TYR A 7 -22.35 20.99 -12.73
C TYR A 7 -21.26 20.56 -11.75
N ARG A 8 -20.70 19.38 -11.97
CA ARG A 8 -19.73 18.76 -11.09
C ARG A 8 -18.49 18.42 -11.89
N ILE A 9 -17.32 18.80 -11.36
CA ILE A 9 -16.04 18.50 -12.00
C ILE A 9 -15.80 16.99 -11.86
N GLU A 10 -15.39 16.32 -12.95
CA GLU A 10 -15.24 14.86 -12.98
C GLU A 10 -14.22 14.34 -11.96
N ASP A 11 -13.20 15.17 -11.64
CA ASP A 11 -12.14 14.87 -10.69
C ASP A 11 -12.53 15.12 -9.22
N GLU A 12 -13.73 15.62 -8.95
CA GLU A 12 -14.15 15.93 -7.60
C GLU A 12 -14.33 14.64 -6.76
N PRO A 13 -13.65 14.51 -5.61
CA PRO A 13 -13.78 13.33 -4.77
C PRO A 13 -15.23 13.13 -4.30
N ARG A 14 -15.64 11.87 -4.15
CA ARG A 14 -17.00 11.49 -3.74
C ARG A 14 -16.96 10.89 -2.32
N PRO A 15 -16.88 11.74 -1.28
CA PRO A 15 -16.82 11.23 0.08
C PRO A 15 -18.12 10.48 0.43
N GLY A 16 -17.98 9.20 0.74
CA GLY A 16 -19.06 8.36 1.27
C GLY A 16 -19.06 8.34 2.81
N GLY A 17 -19.86 7.46 3.41
CA GLY A 17 -19.89 7.28 4.88
C GLY A 17 -18.57 6.79 5.51
N LEU A 18 -17.59 6.41 4.68
CA LEU A 18 -16.23 6.05 5.07
C LEU A 18 -15.25 7.22 5.03
N ALA A 19 -15.66 8.42 4.64
CA ALA A 19 -14.79 9.61 4.55
C ALA A 19 -14.11 9.96 5.88
N ARG A 20 -14.75 9.64 7.02
CA ARG A 20 -14.16 9.75 8.37
C ARG A 20 -12.91 8.88 8.60
N PHE A 21 -12.66 7.90 7.75
CA PHE A 21 -11.47 7.05 7.76
C PHE A 21 -10.45 7.45 6.69
N ALA A 22 -10.69 8.54 5.96
CA ALA A 22 -9.71 9.10 5.04
C ALA A 22 -8.48 9.56 5.82
N VAL A 23 -7.30 9.19 5.33
CA VAL A 23 -6.02 9.38 6.01
C VAL A 23 -5.00 9.92 5.01
N ALA A 24 -4.05 10.72 5.48
CA ALA A 24 -2.95 11.19 4.64
C ALA A 24 -2.17 9.99 4.05
N PRO A 25 -1.87 9.97 2.75
CA PRO A 25 -1.32 8.79 2.06
C PRO A 25 0.11 8.45 2.52
N PHE A 26 0.75 9.40 3.22
CA PHE A 26 1.99 9.18 3.96
C PHE A 26 1.89 8.03 4.98
N TRP A 27 0.77 7.87 5.68
CA TRP A 27 0.62 6.83 6.71
C TRP A 27 0.50 5.42 6.11
N PRO A 28 -0.33 5.18 5.07
CA PRO A 28 -0.29 3.93 4.31
C PRO A 28 1.09 3.61 3.72
N LEU A 29 1.83 4.61 3.24
CA LEU A 29 3.19 4.42 2.74
C LEU A 29 4.14 3.97 3.86
N LEU A 30 4.09 4.63 5.02
CA LEU A 30 4.90 4.29 6.18
C LEU A 30 4.53 2.91 6.74
N ALA A 31 3.23 2.58 6.75
CA ALA A 31 2.73 1.25 7.07
C ALA A 31 3.28 0.18 6.11
N LEU A 32 3.39 0.48 4.81
CA LEU A 32 4.01 -0.39 3.82
C LEU A 32 5.50 -0.58 4.06
N MET A 33 6.23 0.49 4.40
CA MET A 33 7.67 0.46 4.66
C MET A 33 8.03 -0.29 5.95
N MET A 34 7.23 -0.13 7.00
CA MET A 34 7.56 -0.65 8.33
C MET A 34 6.82 -1.96 8.65
N GLY A 35 5.52 -2.00 8.37
CA GLY A 35 4.65 -3.14 8.63
C GLY A 35 4.63 -4.15 7.50
N GLY A 36 4.80 -3.70 6.26
CA GLY A 36 4.87 -4.54 5.07
C GLY A 36 3.67 -4.45 4.15
N LEU A 37 3.67 -5.27 3.10
CA LEU A 37 2.64 -5.27 2.07
C LEU A 37 1.25 -5.58 2.61
N TRP A 38 1.14 -6.47 3.60
CA TRP A 38 -0.15 -6.86 4.21
C TRP A 38 -0.85 -5.70 4.92
N LEU A 39 -0.09 -4.74 5.46
CA LEU A 39 -0.62 -3.59 6.18
C LEU A 39 -0.83 -2.42 5.22
N GLY A 40 0.19 -2.12 4.41
CA GLY A 40 0.19 -0.95 3.53
C GLY A 40 -0.81 -1.05 2.39
N LEU A 41 -0.78 -2.14 1.61
CA LEU A 41 -1.59 -2.24 0.38
C LEU A 41 -3.11 -2.24 0.64
N PRO A 42 -3.65 -3.03 1.59
CA PRO A 42 -5.07 -2.97 1.89
C PRO A 42 -5.47 -1.59 2.41
N TRP A 43 -4.58 -0.90 3.14
CA TRP A 43 -4.86 0.45 3.61
C TRP A 43 -4.90 1.45 2.45
N PHE A 44 -4.00 1.37 1.47
CA PHE A 44 -4.14 2.16 0.24
C PHE A 44 -5.49 1.93 -0.43
N VAL A 45 -5.95 0.67 -0.57
CA VAL A 45 -7.29 0.37 -1.12
C VAL A 45 -8.39 1.01 -0.29
N LEU A 46 -8.38 0.86 1.04
CA LEU A 46 -9.37 1.44 1.93
C LEU A 46 -9.39 2.98 1.84
N ASN A 47 -8.22 3.60 1.75
CA ASN A 47 -8.09 5.06 1.63
C ASN A 47 -8.68 5.56 0.30
N SER A 48 -8.45 4.83 -0.80
CA SER A 48 -9.03 5.13 -2.11
C SER A 48 -10.57 5.13 -2.09
N ILE A 49 -11.16 4.23 -1.31
CA ILE A 49 -12.61 4.10 -1.14
C ILE A 49 -13.14 5.20 -0.20
N ALA A 50 -12.43 5.47 0.89
CA ALA A 50 -12.82 6.48 1.88
C ALA A 50 -12.90 7.89 1.28
N VAL A 51 -11.89 8.26 0.48
CA VAL A 51 -11.84 9.56 -0.21
C VAL A 51 -12.75 9.58 -1.44
N GLY A 52 -13.07 8.41 -2.01
CA GLY A 52 -13.83 8.30 -3.25
C GLY A 52 -13.01 8.75 -4.45
N SER A 53 -11.78 8.24 -4.57
CA SER A 53 -10.82 8.62 -5.61
C SER A 53 -11.35 8.36 -7.03
N PRO A 54 -11.24 9.31 -7.96
CA PRO A 54 -11.56 9.08 -9.37
C PRO A 54 -10.60 8.07 -10.02
N THR A 55 -9.38 7.95 -9.48
CA THR A 55 -8.35 7.02 -9.99
C THR A 55 -8.36 5.65 -9.31
N ARG A 56 -9.40 5.32 -8.53
CA ARG A 56 -9.52 4.07 -7.75
C ARG A 56 -9.18 2.79 -8.52
N ILE A 57 -9.59 2.69 -9.79
CA ILE A 57 -9.31 1.50 -10.61
C ILE A 57 -7.81 1.36 -10.83
N ARG A 58 -7.13 2.48 -11.16
CA ARG A 58 -5.68 2.49 -11.35
C ARG A 58 -4.96 2.14 -10.04
N GLU A 59 -5.40 2.69 -8.92
CA GLU A 59 -4.84 2.36 -7.61
C GLU A 59 -4.97 0.86 -7.30
N TRP A 60 -6.15 0.27 -7.53
CA TRP A 60 -6.38 -1.16 -7.29
C TRP A 60 -5.56 -2.04 -8.23
N THR A 61 -5.38 -1.63 -9.49
CA THR A 61 -4.49 -2.34 -10.42
C THR A 61 -3.05 -2.32 -9.93
N TRP A 62 -2.56 -1.18 -9.42
CA TRP A 62 -1.20 -1.08 -8.86
C TRP A 62 -1.03 -1.88 -7.57
N VAL A 63 -2.07 -1.95 -6.73
CA VAL A 63 -2.10 -2.84 -5.57
C VAL A 63 -1.97 -4.30 -6.02
N GLY A 64 -2.77 -4.72 -7.00
CA GLY A 64 -2.70 -6.07 -7.57
C GLY A 64 -1.33 -6.38 -8.17
N VAL A 65 -0.77 -5.47 -8.96
CA VAL A 65 0.58 -5.57 -9.53
C VAL A 65 1.64 -5.66 -8.43
N GLY A 66 1.52 -4.85 -7.37
CA GLY A 66 2.43 -4.88 -6.24
C GLY A 66 2.44 -6.22 -5.51
N THR A 67 1.26 -6.76 -5.22
CA THR A 67 1.13 -8.08 -4.59
C THR A 67 1.65 -9.19 -5.50
N ALA A 68 1.19 -9.24 -6.75
CA ALA A 68 1.60 -10.26 -7.71
C ALA A 68 3.10 -10.22 -7.99
N GLY A 69 3.66 -9.04 -8.23
CA GLY A 69 5.10 -8.85 -8.46
C GLY A 69 5.94 -9.31 -7.27
N SER A 70 5.48 -9.05 -6.04
CA SER A 70 6.20 -9.51 -4.83
C SER A 70 6.21 -11.03 -4.70
N VAL A 71 5.10 -11.69 -5.05
CA VAL A 71 5.02 -13.16 -5.09
C VAL A 71 5.92 -13.72 -6.18
N ILE A 72 5.89 -13.16 -7.39
CA ILE A 72 6.71 -13.61 -8.52
C ILE A 72 8.21 -13.47 -8.18
N ILE A 73 8.63 -12.32 -7.66
CA ILE A 73 10.02 -12.11 -7.25
C ILE A 73 10.41 -13.09 -6.13
N GLY A 74 9.53 -13.32 -5.15
CA GLY A 74 9.76 -14.31 -4.10
C GLY A 74 9.99 -15.73 -4.65
N LEU A 75 9.16 -16.17 -5.59
CA LEU A 75 9.30 -17.48 -6.25
C LEU A 75 10.59 -17.57 -7.08
N LEU A 76 10.96 -16.51 -7.79
CA LEU A 76 12.21 -16.45 -8.54
C LEU A 76 13.43 -16.55 -7.63
N LEU A 77 13.43 -15.85 -6.50
CA LEU A 77 14.52 -15.92 -5.52
C LEU A 77 14.65 -17.32 -4.91
N ILE A 78 13.54 -17.98 -4.59
CA ILE A 78 13.55 -19.38 -4.12
C ILE A 78 14.13 -20.30 -5.20
N SER A 79 13.72 -20.13 -6.46
CA SER A 79 14.25 -20.91 -7.57
C SER A 79 15.76 -20.71 -7.75
N LEU A 80 16.25 -19.47 -7.72
CA LEU A 80 17.68 -19.15 -7.83
C LEU A 80 18.51 -19.73 -6.68
N LEU A 81 17.96 -19.71 -5.47
CA LEU A 81 18.60 -20.29 -4.29
C LEU A 81 18.67 -21.82 -4.37
N ASN A 82 17.56 -22.47 -4.77
CA ASN A 82 17.51 -23.93 -4.90
C ASN A 82 18.42 -24.46 -6.03
N ASN A 83 18.59 -23.68 -7.09
CA ASN A 83 19.48 -24.01 -8.20
C ASN A 83 20.96 -23.69 -7.91
N GLY A 84 21.29 -23.16 -6.73
CA GLY A 84 22.67 -22.87 -6.32
C GLY A 84 23.31 -21.70 -7.04
N TYR A 85 22.52 -20.80 -7.64
CA TYR A 85 23.06 -19.57 -8.26
C TYR A 85 23.41 -18.49 -7.22
N LEU A 86 22.80 -18.55 -6.04
CA LEU A 86 23.07 -17.65 -4.93
C LEU A 86 23.73 -18.48 -3.81
N THR A 87 25.05 -18.41 -3.73
CA THR A 87 25.83 -19.22 -2.79
C THR A 87 26.34 -18.40 -1.60
N THR A 88 26.61 -17.13 -1.83
CA THR A 88 27.22 -16.26 -0.82
C THR A 88 26.15 -15.48 -0.06
N GLN A 89 26.33 -15.27 1.24
CA GLN A 89 25.41 -14.45 2.06
C GLN A 89 25.21 -13.04 1.50
N ALA A 90 26.28 -12.42 0.96
CA ALA A 90 26.20 -11.11 0.34
C ALA A 90 25.28 -11.11 -0.91
N GLU A 91 25.41 -12.12 -1.78
CA GLU A 91 24.57 -12.27 -2.98
C GLU A 91 23.09 -12.37 -2.60
N ILE A 92 22.76 -13.13 -1.56
CA ILE A 92 21.40 -13.25 -1.04
C ILE A 92 20.90 -11.89 -0.54
N GLN A 93 21.70 -11.14 0.21
CA GLN A 93 21.31 -9.81 0.70
C GLN A 93 21.05 -8.82 -0.44
N TYR A 94 21.89 -8.81 -1.48
CA TYR A 94 21.67 -7.98 -2.67
C TYR A 94 20.44 -8.42 -3.46
N ALA A 95 20.20 -9.72 -3.60
CA ALA A 95 19.02 -10.24 -4.28
C ALA A 95 17.72 -9.87 -3.53
N LEU A 96 17.76 -9.83 -2.19
CA LEU A 96 16.63 -9.38 -1.38
C LEU A 96 16.33 -7.88 -1.52
N LEU A 97 17.31 -7.04 -1.87
CA LEU A 97 17.04 -5.62 -2.12
C LEU A 97 16.07 -5.41 -3.28
N VAL A 98 16.01 -6.33 -4.24
CA VAL A 98 15.04 -6.27 -5.36
C VAL A 98 13.60 -6.25 -4.83
N LEU A 99 13.29 -7.06 -3.82
CA LEU A 99 11.98 -7.05 -3.18
C LEU A 99 11.69 -5.71 -2.48
N VAL A 100 12.68 -5.14 -1.81
CA VAL A 100 12.53 -3.85 -1.11
C VAL A 100 12.28 -2.72 -2.11
N VAL A 101 13.09 -2.65 -3.17
CA VAL A 101 12.93 -1.65 -4.23
C VAL A 101 11.56 -1.78 -4.90
N TRP A 102 11.13 -2.99 -5.25
CA TRP A 102 9.81 -3.23 -5.85
C TRP A 102 8.67 -2.68 -4.99
N LYS A 103 8.68 -3.00 -3.68
CA LYS A 103 7.67 -2.53 -2.74
C LYS A 103 7.66 -1.01 -2.62
N LEU A 104 8.84 -0.41 -2.53
CA LEU A 104 8.98 1.04 -2.47
C LEU A 104 8.47 1.70 -3.74
N THR A 105 8.82 1.18 -4.92
CA THR A 105 8.33 1.70 -6.20
C THR A 105 6.80 1.70 -6.24
N ILE A 106 6.16 0.59 -5.89
CA ILE A 106 4.69 0.50 -5.87
C ILE A 106 4.09 1.43 -4.81
N GLY A 107 4.67 1.46 -3.61
CA GLY A 107 4.22 2.35 -2.53
C GLY A 107 4.28 3.82 -2.92
N TYR A 108 5.36 4.25 -3.57
CA TYR A 108 5.50 5.61 -4.07
C TYR A 108 4.50 5.93 -5.19
N VAL A 109 4.30 5.01 -6.15
CA VAL A 109 3.28 5.21 -7.21
C VAL A 109 1.89 5.40 -6.61
N LEU A 110 1.50 4.56 -5.64
CA LEU A 110 0.22 4.68 -4.95
C LEU A 110 0.13 5.97 -4.12
N TYR A 111 1.20 6.34 -3.43
CA TYR A 111 1.29 7.60 -2.70
C TYR A 111 1.06 8.79 -3.62
N THR A 112 1.75 8.88 -4.76
CA THR A 112 1.63 10.01 -5.68
C THR A 112 0.22 10.13 -6.26
N LEU A 113 -0.41 9.00 -6.61
CA LEU A 113 -1.79 8.96 -7.08
C LEU A 113 -2.77 9.47 -6.00
N GLN A 114 -2.66 8.97 -4.77
CA GLN A 114 -3.56 9.37 -3.70
C GLN A 114 -3.32 10.78 -3.19
N ASN A 115 -2.07 11.27 -3.21
CA ASN A 115 -1.74 12.59 -2.71
C ASN A 115 -2.46 13.69 -3.49
N SER A 116 -2.50 13.60 -4.82
CA SER A 116 -3.24 14.53 -5.67
C SER A 116 -4.75 14.55 -5.36
N THR A 117 -5.33 13.39 -5.09
CA THR A 117 -6.76 13.26 -4.77
C THR A 117 -7.08 13.79 -3.37
N ILE A 118 -6.18 13.57 -2.41
CA ILE A 118 -6.35 14.01 -1.03
C ILE A 118 -6.18 15.52 -0.89
N GLU A 119 -5.27 16.13 -1.65
CA GLU A 119 -5.16 17.60 -1.74
C GLU A 119 -6.47 18.23 -2.22
N LEU A 120 -7.09 17.65 -3.26
CA LEU A 120 -8.42 18.07 -3.72
C LEU A 120 -9.49 17.84 -2.65
N TYR A 121 -9.48 16.69 -1.97
CA TYR A 121 -10.43 16.40 -0.89
C TYR A 121 -10.35 17.41 0.25
N GLN A 122 -9.13 17.79 0.68
CA GLN A 122 -8.92 18.82 1.69
C GLN A 122 -9.32 20.22 1.20
N TYR A 123 -9.08 20.53 -0.07
CA TYR A 123 -9.52 21.79 -0.68
C TYR A 123 -11.05 21.96 -0.59
N TYR A 124 -11.83 20.88 -0.76
CA TYR A 124 -13.29 20.88 -0.59
C TYR A 124 -13.75 20.77 0.88
N GLY A 125 -12.86 20.94 1.86
CA GLY A 125 -13.18 20.92 3.29
C GLY A 125 -13.20 19.52 3.93
N GLY A 126 -12.68 18.51 3.24
CA GLY A 126 -12.52 17.16 3.77
C GLY A 126 -11.48 17.09 4.89
N GLU A 127 -11.88 16.60 6.06
CA GLU A 127 -10.96 16.38 7.18
C GLU A 127 -10.32 14.99 7.13
N LEU A 128 -9.01 14.93 7.43
CA LEU A 128 -8.27 13.67 7.53
C LEU A 128 -8.25 13.16 8.97
N ASN A 129 -8.35 11.85 9.10
CA ASN A 129 -8.33 11.16 10.37
C ASN A 129 -6.95 11.22 11.04
N ARG A 130 -6.94 11.62 12.31
CA ARG A 130 -5.76 11.79 13.16
C ARG A 130 -5.25 10.49 13.79
N PHE A 131 -6.02 9.40 13.75
CA PHE A 131 -5.65 8.11 14.33
C PHE A 131 -4.70 7.27 13.46
N ALA A 132 -4.43 7.72 12.24
CA ALA A 132 -3.49 7.08 11.31
C ALA A 132 -2.09 6.76 11.88
N PRO A 133 -1.44 7.64 12.66
CA PRO A 133 -0.13 7.34 13.25
C PRO A 133 -0.18 6.13 14.19
N LEU A 134 -1.24 6.03 15.00
CA LEU A 134 -1.41 4.95 15.96
C LEU A 134 -1.61 3.61 15.26
N VAL A 135 -2.39 3.59 14.19
CA VAL A 135 -2.62 2.35 13.42
C VAL A 135 -1.37 1.96 12.63
N ALA A 136 -0.64 2.93 12.05
CA ALA A 136 0.59 2.66 11.30
C ALA A 136 1.71 2.13 12.22
N LEU A 137 1.96 2.83 13.34
CA LEU A 137 3.01 2.45 14.29
C LEU A 137 2.62 1.21 15.10
N GLY A 138 1.38 1.11 15.57
CA GLY A 138 0.89 -0.07 16.27
C GLY A 138 0.88 -1.31 15.37
N GLY A 139 0.47 -1.16 14.11
CA GLY A 139 0.54 -2.21 13.11
C GLY A 139 1.96 -2.68 12.82
N ALA A 140 2.88 -1.73 12.61
CA ALA A 140 4.26 -2.02 12.26
C ALA A 140 5.07 -2.65 13.40
N PHE A 141 4.88 -2.22 14.65
CA PHE A 141 5.70 -2.68 15.77
C PHE A 141 5.07 -3.83 16.57
N VAL A 142 3.74 -3.83 16.74
CA VAL A 142 3.06 -4.83 17.58
C VAL A 142 2.49 -5.96 16.74
N LEU A 143 1.68 -5.63 15.72
CA LEU A 143 0.99 -6.64 14.92
C LEU A 143 1.94 -7.40 13.98
N LYS A 144 2.99 -6.75 13.48
CA LYS A 144 4.03 -7.41 12.69
C LYS A 144 4.57 -8.65 13.41
N GLY A 145 4.94 -8.54 14.69
CA GLY A 145 5.47 -9.68 15.44
C GLY A 145 4.52 -10.88 15.54
N VAL A 146 3.20 -10.64 15.52
CA VAL A 146 2.17 -11.69 15.52
C VAL A 146 2.02 -12.30 14.13
N VAL A 147 1.93 -11.47 13.10
CA VAL A 147 1.81 -11.91 11.69
C VAL A 147 3.02 -12.75 11.29
N VAL A 148 4.22 -12.38 11.74
CA VAL A 148 5.46 -13.10 11.46
C VAL A 148 5.44 -14.52 12.01
N LYS A 149 4.87 -14.74 13.19
CA LYS A 149 4.77 -16.08 13.80
C LYS A 149 3.80 -17.00 13.05
N LEU A 150 2.88 -16.44 12.26
CA LEU A 150 1.89 -17.19 11.50
C LEU A 150 2.39 -17.61 10.11
N VAL A 151 3.51 -17.07 9.63
CA VAL A 151 4.07 -17.39 8.31
C VAL A 151 5.17 -18.45 8.46
N PRO A 152 4.97 -19.68 7.96
CA PRO A 152 5.83 -20.83 8.29
C PRO A 152 7.21 -20.85 7.61
N ALA A 153 7.60 -19.83 6.83
CA ALA A 153 8.85 -19.83 6.06
C ALA A 153 9.54 -18.46 6.04
N THR A 154 10.86 -18.47 6.24
CA THR A 154 11.76 -17.30 6.35
C THR A 154 11.75 -16.39 5.12
N LEU A 155 11.56 -16.93 3.92
CA LEU A 155 11.47 -16.12 2.68
C LEU A 155 10.07 -15.56 2.45
N TRP A 156 9.02 -16.29 2.83
CA TRP A 156 7.64 -15.80 2.74
C TRP A 156 7.37 -14.64 3.70
N TYR A 157 8.09 -14.60 4.82
CA TYR A 157 8.15 -13.42 5.67
C TYR A 157 8.56 -12.17 4.90
N LEU A 158 9.62 -12.25 4.09
CA LEU A 158 10.11 -11.09 3.32
C LEU A 158 9.20 -10.70 2.17
N VAL A 159 8.37 -11.62 1.68
CA VAL A 159 7.32 -11.32 0.72
C VAL A 159 6.17 -10.57 1.40
N VAL A 160 5.76 -10.96 2.60
CA VAL A 160 4.61 -10.38 3.32
C VAL A 160 4.97 -9.07 4.07
N SER A 161 6.18 -9.00 4.64
CA SER A 161 6.72 -7.88 5.42
C SER A 161 7.13 -6.68 4.57
#